data_AF-A0A4S2F7S5-F1
#
_entry.id   AF-A0A4S2F7S5-F1
#
_cell.length_a   1.000
_cell.length_b   1.000
_cell.length_c   1.000
_cell.angle_alpha   90.00
_cell.angle_beta   90.00
_cell.angle_gamma   90.00
#
_symmetry.space_group_name_H-M   'P 1'
#
loop_
_entity.id
_entity.type
_entity.pdbx_description
1 polymer ?
#
loop_
_entity_poly.entity_id
_entity_poly.type
_entity_poly.pdbx_seq_one_letter_code
_entity_poly.pdbx_strand_id
1 'polypeptide(L)'
;MNLHSDKEAFKEIIALAAEHFGYEQSHVEKDYWVSKILRDISMSEYADKTYFKGGTSLSKAYGLIERFSEDLDLFVFTGDKGASKQAEKTLNKKLSKYIAEL
;
A
#
# COMPACT_ATOMS: atom_id res chain seq x y z
N MET A 1 3.42 13.86 -2.75
CA MET A 1 3.42 14.17 -4.19
C MET A 1 2.61 13.10 -4.90
N ASN A 2 1.67 13.49 -5.75
CA ASN A 2 0.84 12.55 -6.52
C ASN A 2 1.39 12.50 -7.95
N LEU A 3 2.28 11.54 -8.23
CA LEU A 3 2.93 11.44 -9.55
C LEU A 3 1.93 11.07 -10.65
N HIS A 4 0.93 10.26 -10.30
CA HIS A 4 -0.12 9.80 -11.22
C HIS A 4 -1.09 10.89 -11.70
N SER A 5 -1.01 12.12 -11.16
CA SER A 5 -1.93 13.20 -11.53
C SER A 5 -1.70 13.70 -12.96
N ASP A 6 -0.46 13.65 -13.44
CA ASP A 6 -0.11 13.86 -14.85
C ASP A 6 0.14 12.50 -15.50
N LYS A 7 -0.79 12.03 -16.34
CA LYS A 7 -0.74 10.68 -16.90
C LYS A 7 0.43 10.46 -17.85
N GLU A 8 0.86 11.50 -18.57
CA GLU A 8 1.94 11.36 -19.54
C GLU A 8 3.29 11.39 -18.83
N ALA A 9 3.49 12.33 -17.91
CA ALA A 9 4.68 12.34 -17.05
C ALA A 9 4.79 11.07 -16.19
N PHE A 10 3.67 10.53 -15.72
CA PHE A 10 3.65 9.28 -14.94
C PHE A 10 4.08 8.06 -15.75
N LYS A 11 3.63 7.93 -17.00
CA LYS A 11 4.11 6.85 -17.88
C LYS A 11 5.60 6.99 -18.19
N GLU A 12 6.04 8.22 -18.46
CA GLU A 12 7.45 8.48 -18.76
C GLU A 12 8.35 8.13 -17.57
N ILE A 13 7.98 8.55 -16.35
CA ILE A 13 8.78 8.25 -15.16
C ILE A 13 8.76 6.75 -14.81
N ILE A 14 7.65 6.04 -15.06
CA ILE A 14 7.59 4.58 -14.94
C ILE A 14 8.56 3.92 -15.92
N ALA A 15 8.56 4.35 -17.19
CA ALA A 15 9.46 3.79 -18.21
C ALA A 15 10.93 4.02 -17.87
N LEU A 16 11.28 5.23 -17.46
CA LEU A 16 12.65 5.58 -17.05
C LEU A 16 13.10 4.81 -15.80
N ALA A 17 12.22 4.68 -14.80
CA ALA A 17 12.53 3.90 -13.60
C ALA A 17 12.67 2.40 -13.90
N ALA A 18 11.80 1.85 -14.74
CA ALA A 18 11.87 0.47 -15.20
C ALA A 18 13.20 0.16 -15.88
N GLU A 19 13.64 1.03 -16.81
CA GLU A 19 14.94 0.92 -17.46
C GLU A 19 16.09 1.04 -16.45
N HIS A 20 16.05 2.04 -15.56
CA HIS A 20 17.12 2.30 -14.59
C HIS A 20 17.31 1.15 -13.59
N PHE A 21 16.21 0.59 -13.08
CA PHE A 21 16.24 -0.47 -12.06
C PHE A 21 16.22 -1.89 -12.65
N GLY A 22 16.06 -2.05 -13.97
CA GLY A 22 15.99 -3.36 -14.62
C GLY A 22 14.71 -4.13 -14.27
N TYR A 23 13.59 -3.43 -14.08
CA TYR A 23 12.28 -4.03 -13.80
C TYR A 23 11.32 -3.83 -14.97
N GLU A 24 10.30 -4.70 -15.05
CA GLU A 24 9.15 -4.46 -15.93
C GLU A 24 8.40 -3.18 -15.50
N GLN A 25 7.91 -2.40 -16.47
CA GLN A 25 7.13 -1.18 -16.18
C GLN A 25 5.92 -1.45 -15.27
N SER A 26 5.26 -2.59 -15.47
CA SER A 26 4.14 -3.04 -14.65
C SER A 26 4.53 -3.29 -13.18
N HIS A 27 5.76 -3.74 -12.92
CA HIS A 27 6.27 -3.92 -11.57
C HIS A 27 6.50 -2.57 -10.87
N VAL A 28 7.10 -1.61 -11.59
CA VAL A 28 7.33 -0.25 -11.06
C VAL A 28 6.01 0.45 -10.76
N GLU A 29 5.04 0.36 -11.67
CA GLU A 29 3.72 0.97 -11.47
C GLU A 29 3.01 0.38 -10.25
N LYS A 30 2.99 -0.95 -10.11
CA LYS A 30 2.40 -1.62 -8.95
C LYS A 30 3.09 -1.22 -7.65
N ASP A 31 4.43 -1.18 -7.62
CA ASP A 31 5.18 -0.77 -6.44
C ASP A 31 4.87 0.67 -6.02
N TYR A 32 4.70 1.57 -7.00
CA TYR A 32 4.24 2.94 -6.76
C TYR A 32 2.88 2.96 -6.06
N TRP A 33 1.88 2.22 -6.57
CA TRP A 33 0.54 2.20 -5.98
C TRP A 33 0.53 1.62 -4.57
N VAL A 34 1.25 0.52 -4.33
CA VAL A 34 1.41 -0.06 -2.98
C VAL A 34 2.01 0.98 -2.02
N SER A 35 3.09 1.63 -2.43
CA SER A 35 3.78 2.63 -1.61
C SER A 35 2.92 3.87 -1.37
N LYS A 36 2.14 4.29 -2.37
CA LYS A 36 1.20 5.40 -2.29
C LYS A 36 0.08 5.11 -1.29
N ILE A 37 -0.57 3.95 -1.39
CA ILE A 37 -1.65 3.54 -0.50
C ILE A 37 -1.15 3.45 0.95
N LEU A 38 0.02 2.82 1.18
CA LEU A 38 0.62 2.74 2.51
C LEU A 38 0.90 4.13 3.11
N ARG A 39 1.43 5.05 2.30
CA ARG A 39 1.65 6.45 2.70
C ARG A 39 0.35 7.17 3.02
N ASP A 40 -0.68 7.00 2.21
CA ASP A 40 -1.94 7.70 2.43
C ASP A 40 -2.66 7.17 3.68
N ILE A 41 -2.64 5.84 3.90
CA ILE A 41 -3.12 5.22 5.15
C ILE A 41 -2.37 5.78 6.36
N SER A 42 -1.04 5.89 6.31
CA SER A 42 -0.24 6.39 7.44
C SER A 42 -0.49 7.88 7.75
N MET A 43 -1.06 8.63 6.80
CA MET A 43 -1.47 10.02 6.98
C MET A 43 -2.98 10.19 7.30
N SER A 44 -3.72 9.08 7.43
CA SER A 44 -5.16 9.06 7.64
C SER A 44 -5.55 8.77 9.10
N GLU A 45 -6.84 8.84 9.42
CA GLU A 45 -7.40 8.40 10.72
C GLU A 45 -7.23 6.90 11.00
N TYR A 46 -6.79 6.11 10.00
CA TYR A 46 -6.60 4.67 10.10
C TYR A 46 -5.16 4.27 10.45
N ALA A 47 -4.22 5.22 10.57
CA ALA A 47 -2.80 4.95 10.79
C ALA A 47 -2.55 4.03 12.00
N ASP A 48 -3.11 4.35 13.17
CA ASP A 48 -2.90 3.58 14.40
C ASP A 48 -3.74 2.28 14.48
N LYS A 49 -4.59 2.06 13.47
CA LYS A 49 -5.53 0.93 13.40
C LYS A 49 -5.18 -0.05 12.31
N THR A 50 -4.15 0.22 11.50
CA THR A 50 -3.80 -0.56 10.33
C THR A 50 -2.35 -1.00 10.39
N TYR A 51 -2.13 -2.30 10.19
CA TYR A 51 -0.84 -2.93 10.34
C TYR A 51 -0.50 -3.64 9.04
N PHE A 52 0.62 -3.24 8.43
CA PHE A 52 1.12 -3.87 7.22
C PHE A 52 1.81 -5.20 7.57
N LYS A 53 1.41 -6.29 6.92
CA LYS A 53 1.90 -7.65 7.21
C LYS A 53 2.21 -8.42 5.93
N GLY A 54 2.51 -9.71 6.07
CA GLY A 54 2.76 -10.61 4.94
C GLY A 54 4.14 -10.43 4.31
N GLY A 55 4.37 -11.12 3.19
CA GLY A 55 5.69 -11.16 2.55
C GLY A 55 6.13 -9.80 1.99
N THR A 56 5.21 -8.95 1.54
CA THR A 56 5.53 -7.59 1.07
C THR A 56 6.06 -6.71 2.20
N SER A 57 5.57 -6.89 3.43
CA SER A 57 6.14 -6.17 4.58
C SER A 57 7.59 -6.61 4.87
N LEU A 58 7.89 -7.91 4.72
CA LEU A 58 9.23 -8.45 4.92
C LEU A 58 10.23 -7.91 3.88
N SER A 59 9.83 -7.78 2.61
CA SER A 59 10.69 -7.19 1.58
C SER A 59 10.78 -5.67 1.71
N LYS A 60 9.65 -4.96 1.76
CA LYS A 60 9.60 -3.49 1.64
C LYS A 60 9.93 -2.74 2.93
N ALA A 61 9.51 -3.24 4.09
CA ALA A 61 9.74 -2.54 5.36
C ALA A 61 11.00 -3.03 6.07
N TYR A 62 11.32 -4.33 5.96
CA TYR A 62 12.43 -4.94 6.69
C TYR A 62 13.61 -5.38 5.83
N GLY A 63 13.48 -5.44 4.50
CA GLY A 63 14.56 -5.89 3.60
C GLY A 63 15.02 -7.33 3.84
N LEU A 64 14.16 -8.19 4.40
CA LEU A 64 14.53 -9.55 4.81
C LEU A 64 14.47 -10.57 3.68
N ILE A 65 13.78 -10.24 2.58
CA ILE A 65 13.66 -11.10 1.40
C ILE A 65 13.79 -10.26 0.13
N GLU A 66 14.45 -10.81 -0.88
CA GLU A 66 14.64 -10.18 -2.18
C GLU A 66 13.71 -10.78 -3.22
N ARG A 67 12.47 -10.29 -3.24
CA ARG A 67 11.49 -10.62 -4.28
C ARG A 67 10.64 -9.40 -4.59
N PHE A 68 10.24 -9.27 -5.86
CA PHE A 68 9.17 -8.35 -6.21
C PHE A 68 7.88 -8.79 -5.51
N SER A 69 7.17 -7.84 -4.91
CA SER A 69 5.98 -8.14 -4.11
C SER A 69 4.98 -7.00 -4.29
N GLU A 70 3.89 -7.31 -4.96
CA GLU A 70 2.82 -6.37 -5.33
C GLU A 70 1.62 -6.40 -4.38
N ASP A 71 1.54 -7.41 -3.52
CA ASP A 71 0.39 -7.62 -2.64
C ASP A 71 0.40 -6.65 -1.45
N LEU A 72 -0.78 -6.12 -1.12
CA LEU A 72 -1.00 -5.28 0.05
C LEU A 72 -1.79 -6.02 1.13
N ASP A 73 -1.07 -6.77 1.97
CA ASP A 73 -1.63 -7.48 3.11
C ASP A 73 -1.77 -6.55 4.33
N LEU A 74 -3.00 -6.17 4.66
CA LEU A 74 -3.29 -5.35 5.84
C LEU A 74 -4.03 -6.14 6.91
N PHE A 75 -3.72 -5.83 8.16
CA PHE A 75 -4.50 -6.22 9.33
C PHE A 75 -5.06 -4.97 9.98
N VAL A 76 -6.33 -5.00 10.39
CA VAL A 76 -6.92 -3.89 11.14
C VAL A 76 -7.18 -4.29 12.57
N PHE A 77 -6.88 -3.37 13.49
CA PHE A 77 -7.14 -3.53 14.91
C PHE A 77 -7.87 -2.29 15.42
N THR A 78 -8.95 -2.51 16.17
CA THR A 78 -9.78 -1.44 16.71
C THR A 78 -9.09 -0.66 17.83
N GLY A 79 -7.97 -1.17 18.36
CA GLY A 79 -7.34 -0.68 19.59
C GLY A 79 -7.91 -1.33 20.85
N ASP A 80 -8.93 -2.19 20.72
CA ASP A 80 -9.61 -2.85 21.83
C ASP A 80 -9.71 -4.35 21.60
N LYS A 81 -9.08 -5.15 22.47
CA LYS A 81 -9.11 -6.61 22.42
C LYS A 81 -10.49 -7.20 22.76
N GLY A 82 -11.34 -6.42 23.44
CA GLY A 82 -12.73 -6.78 23.74
C GLY A 82 -13.71 -6.42 22.62
N ALA A 83 -13.25 -5.79 21.54
CA ALA A 83 -14.11 -5.39 20.44
C ALA A 83 -14.84 -6.59 19.82
N SER A 84 -16.11 -6.39 19.48
CA SER A 84 -16.87 -7.41 18.78
C SER A 84 -16.30 -7.64 17.38
N LYS A 85 -16.45 -8.86 16.86
CA LYS A 85 -16.16 -9.19 15.44
C LYS A 85 -16.87 -8.23 14.47
N GLN A 86 -18.04 -7.71 14.85
CA GLN A 86 -18.78 -6.75 14.04
C GLN A 86 -18.10 -5.37 13.99
N ALA A 87 -17.47 -4.93 15.08
CA ALA A 87 -16.69 -3.70 15.08
C ALA A 87 -15.46 -3.81 14.17
N GLU A 88 -14.74 -4.94 14.24
CA GLU A 88 -13.59 -5.22 13.36
C GLU A 88 -14.00 -5.28 11.88
N LYS A 89 -15.13 -5.94 11.57
CA LYS A 89 -15.68 -6.00 10.20
C LYS A 89 -16.08 -4.62 9.69
N THR A 90 -16.68 -3.79 10.55
CA THR A 90 -17.02 -2.41 10.22
C THR A 90 -15.78 -1.58 9.91
N LEU A 91 -14.73 -1.71 10.73
CA LEU A 91 -13.46 -1.02 10.52
C LEU A 91 -12.79 -1.45 9.20
N ASN A 92 -12.72 -2.75 8.92
CA ASN A 92 -12.24 -3.27 7.64
C ASN A 92 -12.99 -2.63 6.47
N LYS A 93 -14.33 -2.62 6.51
CA LYS A 93 -15.14 -2.04 5.44
C LYS A 93 -14.88 -0.54 5.25
N LYS A 94 -14.69 0.21 6.33
CA LYS A 94 -14.35 1.63 6.29
C LYS A 94 -12.98 1.85 5.64
N LEU A 95 -11.97 1.09 6.04
CA LEU A 95 -10.64 1.16 5.45
C LEU A 95 -10.66 0.79 3.96
N SER A 96 -11.36 -0.27 3.57
CA SER A 96 -11.50 -0.65 2.15
C SER A 96 -12.17 0.45 1.33
N LYS A 97 -13.20 1.11 1.88
CA LYS A 97 -13.85 2.23 1.23
C LYS A 97 -12.90 3.42 1.08
N TYR A 98 -12.16 3.76 2.13
CA TYR A 98 -11.16 4.82 2.10
C TYR A 98 -10.11 4.57 1.02
N ILE A 99 -9.55 3.35 0.94
CA ILE A 99 -8.55 2.98 -0.07
C ILE A 99 -9.12 3.08 -1.49
N ALA A 100 -10.39 2.71 -1.69
CA ALA A 100 -11.06 2.80 -3.00
C ALA A 100 -11.34 4.25 -3.45
N GLU A 101 -11.23 5.22 -2.54
CA GLU A 101 -11.46 6.65 -2.80
C GLU A 101 -10.14 7.45 -2.92
N LEU A 102 -8.97 6.81 -2.76
CA LEU A 102 -7.63 7.39 -2.97
C LEU A 102 -7.33 7.60 -4.46
#